data_AF-A0A388PKM5-F1
#
_entry.id   AF-A0A388PKM5-F1
#
_cell.length_a   1.000
_cell.length_b   1.000
_cell.length_c   1.000
_cell.angle_alpha   90.00
_cell.angle_beta   90.00
_cell.angle_gamma   90.00
#
_symmetry.space_group_name_H-M   'P 1'
#
loop_
_entity.id
_entity.type
_entity.pdbx_description
1 polymer ?
#
loop_
_entity_poly.entity_id
_entity_poly.type
_entity_poly.pdbx_seq_one_letter_code
_entity_poly.pdbx_strand_id
1 'polypeptide(L)'
;MSASAVTRVLARVAQGDAVPAACAAEGLACRADVTVDAHYDGKPVCTVTLPWVVAGHALLFADDSVAAAVAEERLRSLADSLAMPVCIVRRAA
;
A
#
# COMPACT_ATOMS: atom_id res chain seq x y z
N MET A 1 5.79 -8.04 -15.49
CA MET A 1 6.84 -8.49 -14.55
C MET A 1 6.73 -7.86 -13.15
N SER A 2 6.30 -6.60 -13.01
CA SER A 2 6.25 -5.89 -11.69
C SER A 2 5.28 -6.48 -10.66
N ALA A 3 4.10 -6.96 -11.07
CA ALA A 3 3.12 -7.54 -10.13
C ALA A 3 3.70 -8.68 -9.28
N SER A 4 4.53 -9.55 -9.88
CA SER A 4 5.19 -10.64 -9.14
C SER A 4 6.21 -10.16 -8.10
N ALA A 5 6.88 -9.04 -8.37
CA ALA A 5 7.88 -8.47 -7.46
C ALA A 5 7.21 -7.74 -6.30
N VAL A 6 6.14 -6.96 -6.57
CA VAL A 6 5.35 -6.31 -5.52
C VAL A 6 4.75 -7.36 -4.58
N THR A 7 4.19 -8.46 -5.12
CA THR A 7 3.69 -9.57 -4.29
C THR A 7 4.77 -10.18 -3.38
N ARG A 8 6.01 -10.36 -3.88
CA ARG A 8 7.11 -10.87 -3.06
C ARG A 8 7.56 -9.87 -1.98
N VAL A 9 7.56 -8.57 -2.28
CA VAL A 9 7.77 -7.53 -1.25
C VAL A 9 6.71 -7.59 -0.17
N LEU A 10 5.42 -7.67 -0.55
CA LEU A 10 4.32 -7.77 0.41
C LEU A 10 4.47 -8.99 1.33
N ALA A 11 4.86 -10.14 0.77
CA ALA A 11 5.10 -11.36 1.55
C ALA A 11 6.25 -11.21 2.55
N ARG A 12 7.37 -10.62 2.14
CA ARG A 12 8.52 -10.33 3.02
C ARG A 12 8.13 -9.37 4.15
N VAL A 13 7.41 -8.29 3.83
CA VAL A 13 6.96 -7.30 4.82
C VAL A 13 5.96 -7.94 5.80
N ALA A 14 5.06 -8.81 5.32
CA ALA A 14 4.15 -9.56 6.18
C ALA A 14 4.89 -10.48 7.17
N GLN A 15 6.06 -11.02 6.77
CA GLN A 15 6.95 -11.81 7.62
C GLN A 15 7.80 -10.97 8.59
N GLY A 16 7.74 -9.63 8.48
CA GLY A 16 8.39 -8.70 9.38
C GLY A 16 9.56 -7.91 8.80
N ASP A 17 9.92 -8.13 7.52
CA ASP A 17 10.95 -7.33 6.86
C ASP A 17 10.55 -5.84 6.83
N ALA A 18 11.53 -4.96 7.02
CA ALA A 18 11.33 -3.54 6.79
C ALA A 18 11.05 -3.27 5.30
N VAL A 19 10.09 -2.37 5.00
CA VAL A 19 9.69 -2.04 3.62
C VAL A 19 10.89 -1.69 2.72
N PRO A 20 11.86 -0.84 3.13
CA PRO A 20 13.03 -0.56 2.30
C PRO A 20 13.87 -1.79 1.98
N ALA A 21 14.07 -2.68 2.96
CA ALA A 21 14.88 -3.89 2.78
C ALA A 21 14.19 -4.89 1.83
N ALA A 22 12.88 -5.10 2.00
CA ALA A 22 12.11 -5.94 1.11
C ALA A 22 12.11 -5.39 -0.34
N CYS A 23 11.96 -4.08 -0.51
CA CYS A 23 12.03 -3.45 -1.83
C CYS A 23 13.41 -3.59 -2.48
N ALA A 24 14.49 -3.39 -1.72
CA ALA A 24 15.85 -3.54 -2.21
C ALA A 24 16.14 -4.98 -2.68
N ALA A 25 15.65 -5.98 -1.95
CA ALA A 25 15.82 -7.40 -2.32
C ALA A 25 15.16 -7.75 -3.67
N GLU A 26 14.10 -7.03 -4.05
CA GLU A 26 13.36 -7.24 -5.30
C GLU A 26 13.69 -6.18 -6.37
N GLY A 27 14.63 -5.26 -6.10
CA GLY A 27 15.02 -4.20 -7.01
C GLY A 27 13.91 -3.17 -7.30
N LEU A 28 12.97 -2.99 -6.37
CA LEU A 28 11.84 -2.07 -6.52
C LEU A 28 12.12 -0.70 -5.92
N ALA A 29 11.66 0.34 -6.59
CA ALA A 29 11.66 1.69 -6.06
C ALA A 29 10.68 1.80 -4.88
N CYS A 30 11.17 2.33 -3.76
CA CYS A 30 10.38 2.62 -2.57
C CYS A 30 10.52 4.09 -2.18
N ARG A 31 9.42 4.69 -1.73
CA ARG A 31 9.39 6.06 -1.21
C ARG A 31 8.61 6.05 0.10
N ALA A 32 9.14 6.74 1.10
CA ALA A 32 8.46 6.98 2.37
C ALA A 32 7.73 8.32 2.33
N ASP A 33 6.71 8.47 3.19
CA ASP A 33 6.03 9.74 3.48
C ASP A 33 5.59 10.50 2.21
N VAL A 34 5.00 9.76 1.26
CA VAL A 34 4.58 10.31 -0.03
C VAL A 34 3.25 11.01 0.13
N THR A 35 3.24 12.30 -0.16
CA THR A 35 2.04 13.11 -0.15
C THR A 35 1.29 12.98 -1.48
N VAL A 36 0.00 12.64 -1.42
CA VAL A 36 -0.90 12.53 -2.58
C VAL A 36 -2.23 13.21 -2.29
N ASP A 37 -2.89 13.70 -3.34
CA ASP A 37 -4.25 14.22 -3.20
C ASP A 37 -5.26 13.07 -3.32
N ALA A 38 -6.12 12.95 -2.32
CA ALA A 38 -7.33 12.15 -2.41
C ALA A 38 -8.40 12.93 -3.16
N HIS A 39 -9.18 12.19 -3.95
CA HIS A 39 -10.17 12.72 -4.85
C HIS A 39 -11.56 12.20 -4.49
N TYR A 40 -12.55 13.03 -4.73
CA TYR A 40 -13.96 12.65 -4.75
C TYR A 40 -14.59 13.29 -5.98
N ASP A 41 -15.30 12.50 -6.78
CA ASP A 41 -15.91 12.97 -8.03
C ASP A 41 -14.90 13.71 -8.96
N GLY A 42 -13.68 13.16 -9.05
CA GLY A 42 -12.60 13.71 -9.87
C GLY A 42 -11.96 15.01 -9.37
N LYS A 43 -12.38 15.53 -8.20
CA LYS A 43 -11.81 16.73 -7.59
C LYS A 43 -10.95 16.39 -6.37
N PRO A 44 -9.76 17.01 -6.20
CA PRO A 44 -8.97 16.83 -5.00
C PRO A 44 -9.74 17.41 -3.80
N VAL A 45 -9.89 16.61 -2.75
CA VAL A 45 -10.64 16.97 -1.53
C VAL A 45 -9.74 17.12 -0.32
N CYS A 46 -8.70 16.31 -0.21
CA CYS A 46 -7.71 16.42 0.85
C CYS A 46 -6.38 15.83 0.43
N THR A 47 -5.32 16.28 1.08
CA THR A 47 -3.98 15.76 0.88
C THR A 47 -3.67 14.73 1.97
N VAL A 48 -3.19 13.55 1.58
CA VAL A 48 -2.90 12.43 2.46
C VAL A 48 -1.43 12.07 2.36
N THR A 49 -0.78 11.84 3.51
CA THR A 49 0.57 11.30 3.56
C THR A 49 0.52 9.79 3.64
N LEU A 50 1.01 9.13 2.60
CA LEU A 50 1.15 7.68 2.56
C LEU A 50 2.49 7.28 3.17
N PRO A 51 2.51 6.34 4.12
CA PRO A 51 3.75 5.93 4.78
C PRO A 51 4.73 5.30 3.79
N TRP A 52 4.23 4.53 2.81
CA TRP A 52 5.06 3.88 1.79
C TRP A 52 4.37 3.83 0.43
N VAL A 53 5.15 4.07 -0.62
CA VAL A 53 4.78 3.78 -2.01
C VAL A 53 5.86 2.91 -2.65
N VAL A 54 5.46 1.70 -3.09
CA VAL A 54 6.34 0.69 -3.70
C VAL A 54 5.94 0.48 -5.14
N ALA A 55 6.84 0.81 -6.08
CA ALA A 55 6.56 0.68 -7.53
C ALA A 55 5.19 1.27 -7.95
N GLY A 56 4.82 2.42 -7.35
CA GLY A 56 3.54 3.10 -7.61
C GLY A 56 2.34 2.58 -6.82
N HIS A 57 2.51 1.59 -5.95
CA HIS A 57 1.47 1.04 -5.09
C HIS A 57 1.58 1.62 -3.69
N ALA A 58 0.50 2.16 -3.15
CA ALA A 58 0.44 2.57 -1.75
C ALA A 58 0.45 1.33 -0.86
N LEU A 59 1.37 1.26 0.09
CA LEU A 59 1.43 0.17 1.07
C LEU A 59 0.81 0.65 2.39
N LEU A 60 -0.22 -0.07 2.84
CA LEU A 60 -0.87 0.16 4.12
C LEU A 60 -0.82 -1.10 4.98
N PHE A 61 -0.81 -0.91 6.29
CA PHE A 61 -0.84 -2.00 7.25
C PHE A 61 -2.24 -2.10 7.83
N ALA A 62 -2.82 -3.30 7.79
CA ALA A 62 -4.07 -3.58 8.48
C ALA A 62 -3.78 -4.39 9.74
N ASP A 63 -4.47 -4.02 10.81
CA ASP A 63 -4.55 -4.79 12.04
C ASP A 63 -5.41 -6.05 11.81
N ASP A 64 -5.06 -7.16 12.48
CA ASP A 64 -5.77 -8.44 12.37
C ASP A 64 -7.21 -8.38 12.90
N SER A 65 -7.56 -7.34 13.66
CA SER A 65 -8.94 -7.06 14.09
C SER A 65 -9.88 -6.64 12.94
N VAL A 66 -9.36 -6.26 11.77
CA VAL A 66 -10.17 -5.87 10.61
C VAL A 66 -10.58 -7.10 9.81
N ALA A 67 -11.89 -7.38 9.78
CA ALA A 67 -12.44 -8.46 8.98
C ALA A 67 -12.03 -8.35 7.49
N ALA A 68 -11.68 -9.48 6.88
CA ALA A 68 -11.09 -9.50 5.54
C ALA A 68 -11.96 -8.82 4.47
N ALA A 69 -13.27 -9.06 4.49
CA ALA A 69 -14.22 -8.45 3.58
C ALA A 69 -14.28 -6.91 3.72
N VAL A 70 -14.18 -6.41 4.96
CA VAL A 70 -14.16 -4.96 5.23
C VAL A 70 -12.87 -4.35 4.72
N ALA A 71 -11.73 -5.03 4.92
CA ALA A 71 -10.45 -4.57 4.39
C ALA A 71 -10.46 -4.47 2.85
N GLU A 72 -11.08 -5.43 2.16
CA GLU A 72 -11.18 -5.43 0.69
C GLU A 72 -12.09 -4.30 0.15
N GLU A 73 -13.25 -4.09 0.76
CA GLU A 73 -14.16 -3.00 0.35
C GLU A 73 -13.50 -1.63 0.57
N ARG A 74 -12.85 -1.43 1.72
CA ARG A 74 -12.13 -0.19 2.03
C ARG A 74 -10.91 0.01 1.14
N LEU A 75 -10.21 -1.06 0.77
CA LEU A 75 -9.10 -1.01 -0.19
C LEU A 75 -9.56 -0.47 -1.54
N ARG A 76 -10.69 -0.98 -2.06
CA ARG A 76 -11.23 -0.52 -3.35
C ARG A 76 -11.62 0.95 -3.29
N SER A 77 -12.39 1.34 -2.28
CA SER A 77 -12.79 2.74 -2.07
C SER A 77 -11.58 3.68 -1.94
N LEU A 78 -10.50 3.22 -1.29
CA LEU A 78 -9.29 4.02 -1.12
C LEU A 78 -8.46 4.11 -2.40
N ALA A 79 -8.33 3.02 -3.16
CA ALA A 79 -7.65 3.03 -4.45
C ALA A 79 -8.33 4.00 -5.44
N ASP A 80 -9.65 4.01 -5.46
CA ASP A 80 -10.43 4.97 -6.26
C ASP A 80 -10.18 6.40 -5.80
N SER A 81 -10.20 6.64 -4.48
CA SER A 81 -9.97 7.97 -3.91
C SER A 81 -8.55 8.48 -4.18
N LEU A 82 -7.54 7.63 -4.10
CA LEU A 82 -6.15 8.03 -4.31
C LEU A 82 -5.73 8.02 -5.79
N ALA A 83 -6.62 7.57 -6.69
CA ALA A 83 -6.33 7.34 -8.11
C ALA A 83 -5.04 6.50 -8.33
N MET A 84 -4.75 5.57 -7.41
CA MET A 84 -3.56 4.73 -7.45
C MET A 84 -3.83 3.36 -6.82
N PRO A 85 -3.09 2.30 -7.21
CA PRO A 85 -3.29 0.99 -6.60
C PRO A 85 -2.84 0.99 -5.14
N VAL A 86 -3.63 0.34 -4.28
CA VAL A 86 -3.36 0.19 -2.85
C VAL A 86 -3.15 -1.29 -2.54
N CYS A 87 -2.17 -1.59 -1.70
CA CYS A 87 -1.91 -2.91 -1.16
C CYS A 87 -1.96 -2.87 0.37
N ILE A 88 -2.63 -3.85 0.97
CA ILE A 88 -2.66 -4.04 2.42
C ILE A 88 -1.72 -5.19 2.79
N VAL A 89 -0.85 -4.93 3.76
CA VAL A 89 -0.07 -5.95 4.45
C VAL A 89 -0.75 -6.23 5.78
N ARG A 90 -1.08 -7.49 6.03
CA ARG A 90 -1.42 -7.97 7.37
C ARG A 90 -0.14 -8.49 7.99
N ARG A 91 0.28 -7.86 9.09
CA ARG A 91 1.46 -8.30 9.82
C ARG A 91 0.98 -9.27 10.88
N ALA A 92 1.54 -10.49 10.88
CA ALA A 92 1.34 -11.38 12.02
C ALA A 92 1.90 -10.67 13.27
N ALA A 93 1.07 -10.49 14.29
CA ALA A 93 1.46 -9.90 15.57
C ALA A 93 2.62 -10.67 16.23
#